data_AF-A0AAX0V8B9-F1
#
_entry.id   AF-A0AAX0V8B9-F1
#
_cell.length_a   1.000
_cell.length_b   1.000
_cell.length_c   1.000
_cell.angle_alpha   90.00
_cell.angle_beta   90.00
_cell.angle_gamma   90.00
#
_symmetry.space_group_name_H-M   'P 1'
#
loop_
_entity.id
_entity.type
_entity.pdbx_description
1 polymer ?
#
loop_
_entity_poly.entity_id
_entity_poly.type
_entity_poly.pdbx_seq_one_letter_code
_entity_poly.pdbx_strand_id
1 'polypeptide(L)'
;MNSILTYTSTALKNPKIIKDKDLVVLLTIIQEEAKQNRIFYDYKRKFRPAVTRFTIDNNFEIPDCLVKLLSAVETPKAWSGFS
;
A
#
# COMPACT_ATOMS: atom_id res chain seq x y z
N MET A 1 15.33 3.23 6.57
CA MET A 1 14.67 2.02 6.04
C MET A 1 13.32 2.43 5.49
N ASN A 2 12.98 2.10 4.24
CA ASN A 2 11.77 2.61 3.59
C ASN A 2 10.53 1.86 4.13
N SER A 3 9.74 2.50 5.01
CA SER A 3 8.58 1.89 5.66
C SER A 3 7.57 1.31 4.68
N ILE A 4 7.45 1.88 3.47
CA ILE A 4 6.61 1.36 2.39
C ILE A 4 7.04 -0.05 2.00
N LEU A 5 8.34 -0.31 1.84
CA LEU A 5 8.87 -1.65 1.48
C LEU A 5 8.57 -2.68 2.56
N THR A 6 8.65 -2.29 3.83
CA THR A 6 8.28 -3.16 4.95
C THR A 6 6.80 -3.51 4.91
N TYR A 7 5.92 -2.50 4.75
CA TYR A 7 4.49 -2.73 4.73
C TYR A 7 4.02 -3.54 3.52
N THR A 8 4.54 -3.27 2.32
CA THR A 8 4.22 -4.07 1.13
C THR A 8 4.71 -5.51 1.27
N SER A 9 5.92 -5.72 1.82
CA SER A 9 6.44 -7.08 2.04
C SER A 9 5.59 -7.88 3.03
N THR A 10 5.12 -7.24 4.11
CA THR A 10 4.22 -7.86 5.08
C THR A 10 2.86 -8.15 4.47
N ALA A 11 2.31 -7.22 3.69
CA ALA A 11 1.04 -7.40 2.99
C ALA A 11 1.09 -8.58 2.00
N LEU A 12 2.16 -8.69 1.20
CA LEU A 12 2.35 -9.78 0.23
C LEU A 12 2.57 -11.17 0.86
N LYS A 13 2.80 -11.25 2.17
CA LYS A 13 2.85 -12.53 2.92
C LYS A 13 1.50 -12.91 3.53
N ASN A 14 0.50 -12.03 3.50
CA ASN A 14 -0.79 -12.29 4.13
C ASN A 14 -1.65 -13.22 3.25
N PRO A 15 -2.10 -14.38 3.75
CA PRO A 15 -2.87 -15.37 2.98
C PRO A 15 -4.19 -14.85 2.40
N LYS A 16 -4.82 -13.84 3.02
CA LYS A 16 -6.04 -13.21 2.50
C LYS A 16 -5.72 -12.28 1.34
N ILE A 17 -4.66 -11.48 1.48
CA ILE A 17 -4.22 -10.51 0.46
C ILE A 17 -3.75 -11.21 -0.80
N ILE A 18 -2.98 -12.31 -0.70
CA ILE A 18 -2.46 -13.02 -1.88
C ILE A 18 -3.57 -13.61 -2.78
N LYS A 19 -4.78 -13.79 -2.25
CA LYS A 19 -5.95 -14.25 -3.03
C LYS A 19 -6.55 -13.12 -3.88
N ASP A 20 -6.34 -11.87 -3.49
CA ASP A 20 -6.77 -10.69 -4.23
C ASP A 20 -5.67 -10.30 -5.24
N LYS A 21 -5.83 -10.77 -6.49
CA LYS A 21 -4.85 -10.55 -7.56
C LYS A 21 -4.66 -9.07 -7.88
N ASP A 22 -5.72 -8.27 -7.82
CA ASP A 22 -5.65 -6.84 -8.14
C ASP A 22 -4.84 -6.10 -7.06
N LEU A 23 -5.11 -6.41 -5.79
CA LEU A 23 -4.38 -5.85 -4.66
C LEU A 23 -2.91 -6.29 -4.66
N VAL A 24 -2.62 -7.56 -4.99
CA VAL A 24 -1.25 -8.07 -5.13
C VAL A 24 -0.49 -7.30 -6.21
N VAL A 25 -1.07 -7.11 -7.39
CA VAL A 25 -0.44 -6.36 -8.49
C VAL A 25 -0.11 -4.93 -8.04
N LEU A 26 -1.06 -4.25 -7.39
CA LEU A 26 -0.83 -2.90 -6.88
C LEU A 26 0.27 -2.85 -5.81
N LEU A 27 0.29 -3.80 -4.87
CA LEU A 27 1.33 -3.90 -3.83
C LEU A 27 2.72 -4.16 -4.41
N THR A 28 2.83 -5.02 -5.43
CA THR A 28 4.10 -5.28 -6.12
C THR A 28 4.60 -4.03 -6.84
N ILE A 29 3.72 -3.31 -7.56
CA ILE A 29 4.12 -2.07 -8.24
C ILE A 29 4.57 -1.02 -7.22
N ILE A 30 3.82 -0.80 -6.14
CA ILE A 30 4.19 0.13 -5.07
C ILE A 30 5.55 -0.26 -4.47
N GLN A 31 5.80 -1.55 -4.28
CA GLN A 31 7.08 -2.04 -3.77
C GLN A 31 8.25 -1.75 -4.74
N GLU A 32 8.09 -2.00 -6.04
CA GLU A 32 9.13 -1.72 -7.04
C GLU A 32 9.42 -0.22 -7.18
N GLU A 33 8.39 0.60 -7.24
CA GLU A 33 8.54 2.07 -7.29
C GLU A 33 9.21 2.60 -6.01
N ALA A 34 8.90 2.03 -4.85
CA ALA A 34 9.53 2.38 -3.57
C ALA A 34 11.01 1.97 -3.50
N LYS A 35 11.45 0.93 -4.20
CA LYS A 35 12.87 0.59 -4.35
C LYS A 35 13.60 1.64 -5.20
N GLN A 36 12.93 2.18 -6.20
CA GLN A 36 13.47 3.17 -7.14
C GLN A 36 13.36 4.62 -6.64
N ASN A 37 12.86 4.85 -5.42
CA ASN A 37 12.56 6.17 -4.85
C ASN A 37 11.66 7.05 -5.74
N ARG A 38 10.85 6.43 -6.59
CA ARG A 38 9.90 7.13 -7.48
C ARG A 38 8.65 7.52 -6.71
N ILE A 39 7.94 8.53 -7.20
CA ILE A 39 6.74 9.07 -6.56
C ILE A 39 5.50 8.31 -7.07
N PHE A 40 4.73 7.72 -6.15
CA PHE A 40 3.64 6.76 -6.42
C PHE A 40 2.25 7.39 -6.63
N TYR A 41 2.16 8.69 -6.97
CA TYR A 41 0.91 9.47 -6.87
C TYR A 41 -0.27 8.86 -7.66
N ASP A 42 -0.04 8.29 -8.84
CA ASP A 42 -1.09 7.65 -9.64
C ASP A 42 -1.59 6.34 -9.02
N TYR A 43 -0.70 5.61 -8.35
CA TYR A 43 -1.06 4.38 -7.66
C TYR A 43 -1.80 4.65 -6.35
N LYS A 44 -1.59 5.80 -5.70
CA LYS A 44 -2.40 6.26 -4.55
C LYS A 44 -3.89 6.30 -4.91
N ARG A 45 -4.24 6.80 -6.09
CA ARG A 45 -5.63 6.87 -6.57
C ARG A 45 -6.26 5.50 -6.79
N LYS A 46 -5.47 4.49 -7.17
CA LYS A 46 -5.95 3.11 -7.40
C LYS A 46 -5.91 2.26 -6.13
N PHE A 47 -4.97 2.53 -5.24
CA PHE A 47 -4.71 1.74 -4.04
C PHE A 47 -5.81 1.87 -3.00
N ARG A 48 -6.29 3.10 -2.73
CA ARG A 48 -7.38 3.31 -1.77
C ARG A 48 -8.67 2.56 -2.16
N PRO A 49 -9.19 2.67 -3.40
CA PRO A 49 -10.32 1.85 -3.83
C PRO A 49 -10.09 0.34 -3.73
N ALA A 50 -8.88 -0.14 -4.05
CA ALA A 50 -8.55 -1.55 -3.95
C ALA A 50 -8.57 -2.05 -2.50
N VAL A 51 -8.00 -1.28 -1.55
CA VAL A 51 -8.07 -1.62 -0.12
C VAL A 51 -9.51 -1.57 0.38
N THR A 52 -10.31 -0.59 -0.04
CA THR A 52 -11.73 -0.52 0.31
C THR A 52 -12.51 -1.74 -0.19
N ARG A 53 -12.31 -2.15 -1.44
CA ARG A 53 -12.92 -3.38 -1.99
C ARG A 53 -12.49 -4.61 -1.20
N PHE A 54 -11.18 -4.80 -0.99
CA PHE A 54 -10.66 -5.90 -0.19
C PHE A 54 -11.29 -5.96 1.21
N THR A 55 -11.43 -4.80 1.85
CA THR A 55 -12.06 -4.66 3.17
C THR A 55 -13.50 -5.17 3.16
N ILE A 56 -14.30 -4.76 2.17
CA ILE A 56 -15.70 -5.19 2.01
C ILE A 56 -15.76 -6.71 1.78
N ASP A 57 -14.92 -7.23 0.88
CA ASP A 57 -14.86 -8.65 0.53
C ASP A 57 -14.39 -9.54 1.71
N ASN A 58 -13.77 -8.95 2.74
CA ASN A 58 -13.24 -9.63 3.92
C ASN A 58 -13.95 -9.20 5.23
N ASN A 59 -15.25 -8.91 5.18
CA ASN A 59 -16.08 -8.59 6.36
C ASN A 59 -15.57 -7.39 7.18
N PHE A 60 -15.09 -6.35 6.50
CA PHE A 60 -14.53 -5.14 7.10
C PHE A 60 -13.23 -5.36 7.91
N GLU A 61 -12.61 -6.53 7.79
CA GLU A 61 -11.28 -6.76 8.36
C GLU A 61 -10.18 -6.19 7.46
N ILE A 62 -9.44 -5.22 7.99
CA ILE A 62 -8.27 -4.64 7.32
C ILE A 62 -7.00 -5.02 8.08
N PRO A 63 -6.06 -5.73 7.45
CA PRO A 63 -4.73 -5.94 8.02
C PRO A 63 -4.03 -4.60 8.32
N ASP A 64 -3.41 -4.50 9.50
CA ASP A 64 -2.69 -3.30 9.96
C ASP A 64 -1.61 -2.83 8.96
N CYS A 65 -0.98 -3.74 8.22
CA CYS A 65 -0.03 -3.39 7.18
C CYS A 65 -0.64 -2.58 6.02
N LEU A 66 -1.91 -2.83 5.64
CA LEU A 66 -2.60 -2.04 4.61
C LEU A 66 -2.98 -0.65 5.14
N VAL A 67 -3.39 -0.55 6.41
CA VAL A 67 -3.69 0.74 7.05
C VAL A 67 -2.44 1.62 7.10
N LYS A 68 -1.32 1.06 7.60
CA LYS A 68 -0.04 1.77 7.66
C LYS A 68 0.49 2.14 6.27
N LEU A 69 0.29 1.27 5.29
CA LEU A 69 0.66 1.55 3.90
C LEU A 69 -0.18 2.68 3.30
N LEU A 70 -1.50 2.70 3.54
CA LEU A 70 -2.38 3.80 3.12
C LEU A 70 -1.89 5.13 3.68
N SER A 71 -1.61 5.21 4.98
CA SER A 71 -1.08 6.43 5.60
C SER A 71 0.29 6.84 5.01
N ALA A 72 1.18 5.87 4.79
CA ALA A 72 2.51 6.14 4.23
C ALA A 72 2.47 6.63 2.76
N VAL A 73 1.50 6.15 1.98
CA VAL A 73 1.26 6.59 0.59
C VAL A 73 0.46 7.91 0.57
N GLU A 74 -0.36 8.17 1.60
CA GLU A 74 -1.15 9.39 1.70
C GLU A 74 -0.33 10.64 2.03
N THR A 75 0.69 10.51 2.89
CA THR A 75 1.55 11.62 3.28
C THR A 75 2.41 12.12 2.11
N PRO A 76 2.24 13.37 1.65
CA PRO A 76 3.13 13.97 0.66
C PRO A 76 4.52 14.15 1.27
N LYS A 77 5.52 13.40 0.82
CA LYS A 77 6.93 13.64 1.20
C LYS A 77 7.42 15.06 0.84
N ALA A 78 6.70 15.79 -0.01
CA ALA A 78 7.00 17.17 -0.36
C ALA A 78 6.73 18.20 0.76
N TRP A 79 6.10 17.80 1.88
CA TRP A 79 5.79 18.70 3.01
C TRP A 79 6.63 18.45 4.26
N SER A 80 7.45 17.38 4.30
CA SER A 80 8.41 17.14 5.40
C SER A 80 9.75 17.86 5.20
N GLY A 81 9.80 18.88 4.34
CA GLY A 81 10.92 19.81 4.19
C GLY A 81 10.73 21.12 4.96
N PHE A 82 9.70 21.23 5.80
CA PHE A 82 9.55 22.28 6.80
C PHE A 82 9.62 21.67 8.20
N SER A 83 10.84 21.44 8.67
CA SER A 83 11.17 21.35 10.10
C SER A 83 12.67 21.56 10.26
#